data_AF-A0A1F4UKQ5-F1
#
_entry.id   AF-A0A1F4UKQ5-F1
#
_cell.length_a   1.000
_cell.length_b   1.000
_cell.length_c   1.000
_cell.angle_alpha   90.00
_cell.angle_beta   90.00
_cell.angle_gamma   90.00
#
_symmetry.space_group_name_H-M   'P 1'
#
loop_
_entity.id
_entity.type
_entity.pdbx_description
1 polymer ?
#
loop_
_entity_poly.entity_id
_entity_poly.type
_entity_poly.pdbx_seq_one_letter_code
_entity_poly.pdbx_strand_id
1 'polypeptide(L)' 'MDTVQRHNPYQEKKQIYALIIVLIVMVAALIFFRFLLGGDEDSWECKNGVWIEHGNPSDPMPSYPCE' A
#
# COMPACT_ATOMS: atom_id res chain seq x y z
N MET A 1 29.43 20.67 -35.14
CA MET A 1 30.26 19.90 -34.20
C MET A 1 29.30 19.16 -33.32
N ASP A 2 28.84 18.01 -33.80
CA ASP A 2 27.81 17.24 -33.12
C ASP A 2 28.49 16.33 -32.11
N THR A 3 28.20 16.53 -30.83
CA THR A 3 28.77 15.72 -29.76
C THR A 3 28.21 14.30 -29.87
N VAL A 4 29.07 13.35 -30.24
CA VAL A 4 28.77 11.92 -30.19
C VAL A 4 28.47 11.55 -28.72
N GLN A 5 27.20 11.31 -28.41
CA GLN A 5 26.76 10.82 -27.11
C GLN A 5 27.30 9.39 -26.94
N ARG A 6 28.34 9.23 -26.11
CA ARG A 6 28.88 7.90 -25.80
C ARG A 6 27.94 7.17 -24.85
N HIS A 7 27.22 6.19 -25.40
CA HIS A 7 26.43 5.22 -24.65
C HIS A 7 27.33 4.41 -23.71
N ASN A 8 27.26 4.70 -22.40
CA ASN A 8 27.99 3.95 -21.39
C ASN A 8 27.04 2.89 -20.79
N PRO A 9 27.23 1.58 -21.09
CA PRO A 9 26.33 0.53 -20.61
C PRO A 9 26.30 0.41 -19.08
N TYR A 10 27.26 1.01 -18.36
CA TYR A 10 27.23 1.11 -16.90
C TYR A 10 26.23 2.18 -16.40
N GLN A 11 26.03 3.27 -17.15
CA GLN A 11 25.08 4.34 -16.80
C GLN A 11 23.62 3.87 -16.96
N GLU A 12 23.33 3.07 -17.97
CA GLU A 12 21.98 2.51 -18.18
C GLU A 12 21.59 1.53 -17.07
N LYS A 13 22.53 0.67 -16.67
CA LYS A 13 22.31 -0.25 -15.53
C LYS A 13 22.07 0.53 -14.24
N LYS A 14 22.79 1.63 -14.01
CA LYS A 14 22.58 2.52 -12.85
C LYS A 14 21.18 3.13 -12.84
N GLN A 15 20.65 3.54 -14.00
CA GLN A 15 19.29 4.06 -14.13
C GLN A 15 18.24 2.98 -13.82
N ILE A 16 18.46 1.75 -14.29
CA ILE A 16 17.59 0.62 -13.97
C ILE A 16 17.57 0.32 -12.47
N TYR A 17 18.74 0.29 -11.81
CA TYR A 17 18.78 0.10 -10.35
C TYR A 17 18.09 1.23 -9.58
N ALA A 18 18.26 2.48 -10.01
CA ALA A 18 17.56 3.61 -9.42
C ALA A 18 16.04 3.47 -9.55
N LEU A 19 15.55 3.07 -10.73
CA LEU A 19 14.13 2.83 -10.98
C LEU A 19 13.58 1.69 -10.12
N ILE A 20 14.31 0.59 -9.98
CA ILE A 20 13.93 -0.54 -9.12
C ILE A 20 13.81 -0.10 -7.67
N ILE A 21 14.77 0.67 -7.16
CA ILE A 21 14.75 1.17 -5.78
C ILE A 21 13.53 2.07 -5.56
N VAL A 22 13.27 3.00 -6.49
CA VAL A 22 12.09 3.88 -6.40
C VAL A 22 10.81 3.05 -6.37
N LEU A 23 10.68 2.03 -7.23
CA LEU A 23 9.50 1.17 -7.25
C LEU A 23 9.33 0.42 -5.92
N ILE A 24 10.40 -0.13 -5.36
CA ILE A 24 10.37 -0.80 -4.06
C ILE A 24 9.91 0.14 -2.96
N VAL A 25 10.45 1.37 -2.91
CA VAL A 25 10.06 2.38 -1.92
C VAL A 25 8.59 2.75 -2.06
N MET A 26 8.09 2.91 -3.29
CA MET A 26 6.68 3.21 -3.55
C MET A 26 5.76 2.08 -3.07
N VAL A 27 6.10 0.82 -3.39
CA VAL A 27 5.33 -0.35 -2.94
C VAL A 27 5.36 -0.47 -1.42
N ALA A 28 6.53 -0.28 -0.79
CA ALA A 28 6.68 -0.31 0.65
C ALA A 28 5.84 0.78 1.33
N ALA A 29 5.83 2.00 0.78
CA ALA A 29 5.00 3.09 1.28
C ALA A 29 3.51 2.77 1.16
N LEU A 30 3.05 2.22 0.04
CA LEU A 30 1.65 1.81 -0.14
C LEU A 30 1.22 0.74 0.87
N ILE A 31 2.06 -0.28 1.07
CA ILE A 31 1.83 -1.32 2.08
C ILE A 31 1.78 -0.70 3.47
N PHE A 32 2.76 0.15 3.82
CA PHE A 32 2.83 0.83 5.11
C PHE A 32 1.56 1.65 5.39
N PHE A 33 1.10 2.45 4.42
CA PHE A 33 -0.14 3.21 4.57
C PHE A 33 -1.38 2.30 4.63
N ARG A 34 -1.44 1.22 3.84
CA ARG A 34 -2.56 0.26 3.88
C ARG A 34 -2.72 -0.38 5.25
N PHE A 35 -1.63 -0.74 5.93
CA PHE A 35 -1.69 -1.41 7.23
C PHE A 35 -1.74 -0.46 8.43
N LEU A 36 -1.24 0.78 8.31
CA LEU A 36 -1.33 1.75 9.40
C LEU A 36 -2.63 2.56 9.41
N LEU A 37 -3.20 2.85 8.24
CA LEU A 37 -4.40 3.70 8.12
C LEU A 37 -5.63 2.92 7.66
N GLY A 38 -5.44 1.87 6.86
CA GLY A 38 -6.53 0.99 6.46
C GLY A 38 -6.73 -0.05 7.55
N GLY A 39 -7.81 0.08 8.32
CA GLY A 39 -8.22 -0.92 9.31
C GLY A 39 -8.49 -2.29 8.69
N ASP A 40 -9.12 -3.15 9.49
CA ASP A 40 -9.48 -4.50 9.07
C ASP A 40 -10.55 -4.45 7.96
N GLU A 41 -10.25 -5.13 6.85
CA GLU A 41 -11.09 -5.14 5.63
C GLU A 41 -12.40 -5.90 5.84
N ASP A 42 -12.34 -6.97 6.63
CA ASP A 42 -13.45 -7.88 6.94
C ASP A 42 -13.73 -7.84 8.45
N SER A 43 -14.40 -6.78 8.90
CA SER A 43 -14.64 -6.54 10.33
C SER A 43 -16.02 -5.94 10.60
N TRP A 44 -16.45 -6.02 11.85
CA TRP A 44 -17.60 -5.26 12.33
C TRP A 44 -17.12 -3.90 12.81
N GLU A 45 -17.52 -2.83 12.12
CA GLU A 45 -17.17 -1.46 12.51
C GLU A 45 -18.28 -0.86 13.37
N CYS A 46 -17.92 -0.24 14.49
CA CYS A 46 -18.89 0.52 15.26
C CYS A 46 -19.12 1.89 14.60
N LYS A 47 -20.36 2.17 14.18
CA LYS A 47 -20.78 3.49 13.71
C LYS A 47 -22.06 3.90 14.40
N ASN A 48 -22.00 5.01 15.15
CA ASN A 48 -23.14 5.57 15.90
C ASN A 48 -23.78 4.55 16.86
N GLY A 49 -22.97 3.74 17.54
CA GLY A 49 -23.44 2.72 18.49
C GLY A 49 -24.08 1.48 17.85
N VAL A 50 -23.91 1.30 16.54
CA VAL A 50 -24.41 0.14 15.80
C VAL A 50 -23.23 -0.54 15.09
N TRP A 51 -23.16 -1.87 15.18
CA TRP A 51 -22.24 -2.66 14.38
C TRP A 51 -22.69 -2.62 12.91
N ILE A 52 -21.82 -2.08 12.06
CA ILE A 52 -22.00 -2.06 10.62
C ILE A 52 -21.01 -3.05 10.02
N GLU A 53 -21.50 -3.92 9.17
CA GLU A 53 -20.67 -4.87 8.43
C GLU A 53 -19.72 -4.11 7.50
N HIS A 54 -18.42 -4.35 7.65
CA HIS A 54 -17.39 -3.88 6.72
C HIS A 54 -16.73 -5.10 6.06
N GLY A 55 -16.85 -5.19 4.72
CA GLY A 55 -16.37 -6.35 3.97
C GLY A 55 -17.29 -7.54 4.16
N ASN A 56 -16.70 -8.70 4.45
CA ASN A 56 -17.40 -9.95 4.74
C ASN A 56 -16.75 -10.65 5.95
N PRO A 57 -16.94 -10.11 7.18
CA PRO A 57 -16.38 -10.68 8.40
C PRO A 57 -16.80 -12.13 8.57
N SER A 58 -15.83 -13.01 8.84
CA SER A 58 -16.10 -14.42 9.12
C SER A 58 -16.72 -14.64 10.50
N ASP A 59 -16.48 -13.70 11.42
CA ASP A 59 -17.01 -13.75 12.78
C ASP A 59 -18.45 -13.24 12.81
N PRO A 60 -19.34 -13.86 13.62
CA PRO A 60 -20.71 -13.40 13.76
C PRO A 60 -20.74 -11.98 14.36
N MET A 61 -21.78 -11.21 14.01
CA MET A 61 -21.99 -9.89 14.59
C MET A 61 -21.95 -9.97 16.12
N PRO A 62 -21.17 -9.08 16.80
CA PRO A 62 -21.14 -9.08 18.24
C PRO A 62 -22.54 -8.83 18.83
N SER A 63 -22.89 -9.57 19.88
CA SER A 63 -24.20 -9.46 20.55
C SER A 63 -24.27 -8.34 21.58
N TYR A 64 -23.14 -7.72 21.90
CA TYR A 64 -23.05 -6.57 22.81
C TYR A 64 -23.08 -5.25 22.02
N PRO A 65 -23.65 -4.18 22.59
CA PRO A 65 -23.62 -2.85 21.97
C PRO A 65 -22.19 -2.33 21.83
N CYS A 66 -21.95 -1.50 20.81
CA CYS A 66 -20.66 -0.88 20.56
C CYS A 66 -20.69 0.61 20.90
N GLU A 67 -19.52 1.20 21.12
CA GLU A 67 -19.34 2.64 21.38
C GLU A 67 -18.37 3.26 20.38
#